data_AF-A0A4Q1INR1-F1
#
_entry.id   AF-A0A4Q1INR1-F1
#
_cell.length_a   1.000
_cell.length_b   1.000
_cell.length_c   1.000
_cell.angle_alpha   90.00
_cell.angle_beta   90.00
_cell.angle_gamma   90.00
#
_symmetry.space_group_name_H-M   'P 1'
#
loop_
_entity.id
_entity.type
_entity.pdbx_description
1 polymer ?
#
loop_
_entity_poly.entity_id
_entity_poly.type
_entity_poly.pdbx_seq_one_letter_code
_entity_poly.pdbx_strand_id
1 'polypeptide(L)'
;MIKKIDSEISKQMTILKDEIKRLEFENNCEFILDEAKDLFNENGLNFKGVYLLEIKKDDKFGDFNEWFIYFKNKWVNHRFHNTPRLRKKSIENLKVDDNWIPIYIGKSKNVGKRITQHLFLENDKPTYALKLESKKFLNNEKFRVKTIKLEVENYDQIVPVIENELRNRINPIIGKQ
;
A
#
# COMPACT_ATOMS: atom_id res chain seq x y z
N MET A 1 -6.91 -32.92 20.75
CA MET A 1 -6.51 -32.79 19.32
C MET A 1 -6.40 -31.32 18.90
N ILE A 2 -7.47 -30.52 19.01
CA ILE A 2 -7.47 -29.09 18.63
C ILE A 2 -6.36 -28.27 19.32
N LYS A 3 -6.18 -28.39 20.63
CA LYS A 3 -5.09 -27.69 21.37
C LYS A 3 -3.68 -27.99 20.83
N LYS A 4 -3.46 -29.21 20.32
CA LYS A 4 -2.17 -29.61 19.75
C LYS A 4 -1.95 -28.94 18.39
N ILE A 5 -3.00 -28.85 17.58
CA ILE A 5 -2.99 -28.13 16.30
C ILE A 5 -2.73 -26.64 16.53
N ASP A 6 -3.44 -26.03 17.48
CA ASP A 6 -3.29 -24.61 17.85
C ASP A 6 -1.86 -24.29 18.34
N SER A 7 -1.30 -25.16 19.17
CA SER A 7 0.09 -25.04 19.62
C SER A 7 1.08 -25.10 18.46
N GLU A 8 0.85 -25.98 17.47
CA GLU A 8 1.74 -26.08 16.32
C GLU A 8 1.61 -24.88 15.39
N ILE A 9 0.39 -24.42 15.10
CA ILE A 9 0.14 -23.18 14.36
C ILE A 9 0.86 -22.01 15.04
N SER A 10 0.77 -21.90 16.36
CA SER A 10 1.41 -20.83 17.12
C SER A 10 2.93 -20.83 16.94
N LYS A 11 3.59 -22.00 16.94
CA LYS A 11 5.03 -22.09 16.65
C LYS A 11 5.36 -21.63 15.23
N GLN A 12 4.60 -22.11 14.24
CA GLN A 12 4.82 -21.73 12.84
C GLN A 12 4.57 -20.23 12.60
N MET A 13 3.62 -19.63 13.32
CA MET A 13 3.39 -18.18 13.27
C MET A 13 4.56 -17.38 13.83
N THR A 14 5.21 -17.85 14.90
CA THR A 14 6.43 -17.21 15.40
C THR A 14 7.54 -17.23 14.35
N ILE A 15 7.79 -18.39 13.74
CA ILE A 15 8.79 -18.53 12.67
C ILE A 15 8.46 -17.62 11.48
N LEU A 16 7.19 -17.60 11.04
CA LEU A 16 6.73 -16.73 9.97
C LEU A 16 7.01 -15.25 10.26
N LYS A 17 6.75 -14.80 11.48
CA LYS A 17 7.03 -13.40 11.89
C LYS A 17 8.51 -13.05 11.83
N ASP A 18 9.38 -13.99 12.15
CA ASP A 18 10.82 -13.77 12.03
C ASP A 18 11.28 -13.72 10.57
N GLU A 19 10.72 -14.56 9.70
CA GLU A 19 11.00 -14.50 8.27
C GLU A 19 10.46 -13.21 7.60
N ILE A 20 9.30 -12.71 8.04
CA ILE A 20 8.76 -11.44 7.54
C ILE A 20 9.72 -10.27 7.75
N LYS A 21 10.52 -10.29 8.83
CA LYS A 21 11.51 -9.22 9.09
C LYS A 21 12.56 -9.13 7.98
N ARG A 22 12.82 -10.22 7.26
CA ARG A 22 13.78 -10.29 6.15
C ARG A 22 13.17 -10.02 4.79
N LEU A 23 11.84 -9.93 4.69
CA LEU A 23 11.19 -9.62 3.43
C LEU A 23 11.47 -8.18 3.02
N GLU A 24 11.91 -8.03 1.78
CA GLU A 24 12.18 -6.75 1.14
C GLU A 24 11.31 -6.57 -0.08
N PHE A 25 10.91 -5.32 -0.31
CA PHE A 25 10.09 -4.95 -1.44
C PHE A 25 10.97 -4.75 -2.69
N GLU A 26 10.59 -5.37 -3.79
CA GLU A 26 11.21 -5.14 -5.11
C GLU A 26 10.61 -3.88 -5.75
N ASN A 27 11.47 -3.02 -6.34
CA ASN A 27 11.01 -1.87 -7.12
C ASN A 27 10.49 -2.33 -8.48
N ASN A 28 9.22 -2.08 -8.78
CA ASN A 28 8.62 -2.51 -10.05
C ASN A 28 8.49 -1.38 -11.05
N CYS A 29 8.00 -0.21 -10.62
CA CYS A 29 7.89 0.96 -11.49
C CYS A 29 7.78 2.27 -10.72
N GLU A 30 8.16 3.35 -11.39
CA GLU A 30 7.91 4.74 -11.00
C GLU A 30 7.24 5.46 -12.16
N PHE A 31 6.30 6.35 -11.86
CA PHE A 31 5.58 7.11 -12.87
C PHE A 31 4.98 8.39 -12.29
N ILE A 32 4.75 9.39 -13.13
CA ILE A 32 3.83 10.48 -12.82
C ILE A 32 2.41 9.95 -13.01
N LEU A 33 1.47 10.29 -12.13
CA LEU A 33 0.14 9.68 -12.15
C LEU A 33 -0.59 9.86 -13.50
N ASP A 34 -0.46 11.01 -14.15
CA ASP A 34 -1.06 11.27 -15.46
C ASP A 34 -0.48 10.40 -16.59
N GLU A 35 0.75 9.91 -16.42
CA GLU A 35 1.42 9.02 -17.37
C GLU A 35 1.19 7.54 -17.03
N ALA A 36 0.50 7.23 -15.92
CA ALA A 36 0.39 5.88 -15.39
C ALA A 36 -0.34 4.92 -16.34
N LYS A 37 -1.27 5.41 -17.16
CA LYS A 37 -1.99 4.58 -18.14
C LYS A 37 -1.07 3.95 -19.18
N ASP A 38 -0.02 4.68 -19.57
CA ASP A 38 0.92 4.24 -20.61
C ASP A 38 2.09 3.46 -20.00
N LEU A 39 2.48 3.78 -18.76
CA LEU A 39 3.66 3.21 -18.10
C LEU A 39 3.37 2.01 -17.20
N PHE A 40 2.17 1.90 -16.61
CA PHE A 40 1.85 0.82 -15.68
C PHE A 40 1.50 -0.49 -16.41
N ASN A 41 2.38 -1.48 -16.32
CA ASN A 41 2.14 -2.81 -16.88
C ASN A 41 1.45 -3.74 -15.88
N GLU A 42 0.11 -3.82 -15.92
CA GLU A 42 -0.69 -4.74 -15.09
C GLU A 42 -0.25 -6.20 -15.24
N ASN A 43 -0.01 -6.66 -16.47
CA ASN A 43 0.31 -8.06 -16.77
C ASN A 43 1.68 -8.47 -16.21
N GLY A 44 2.61 -7.52 -16.09
CA GLY A 44 3.91 -7.74 -15.44
C GLY A 44 3.80 -8.07 -13.95
N LEU A 45 2.64 -7.81 -13.32
CA LEU A 45 2.38 -8.03 -11.90
C LEU A 45 1.25 -9.05 -11.65
N ASN A 46 1.04 -10.00 -12.58
CA ASN A 46 0.02 -11.04 -12.46
C ASN A 46 0.45 -12.18 -11.51
N PHE A 47 0.54 -11.86 -10.22
CA PHE A 47 0.88 -12.83 -9.17
C PHE A 47 0.16 -12.52 -7.84
N LYS A 48 0.23 -13.49 -6.92
CA LYS A 48 -0.23 -13.35 -5.54
C LYS A 48 0.87 -12.65 -4.72
N GLY A 49 0.50 -11.71 -3.86
CA GLY A 49 1.50 -11.00 -3.09
C GLY A 49 1.00 -9.80 -2.30
N VAL A 50 1.96 -9.03 -1.81
CA VAL A 50 1.77 -7.73 -1.16
C VAL A 50 2.35 -6.65 -2.06
N TYR A 51 1.72 -5.47 -2.08
CA TYR A 51 2.21 -4.29 -2.78
C TYR A 51 2.23 -3.09 -1.85
N LEU A 52 3.18 -2.20 -2.13
CA LEU A 52 3.36 -0.91 -1.49
C LEU A 52 3.26 0.17 -2.58
N LEU A 53 2.41 1.15 -2.32
CA LEU A 53 2.36 2.40 -3.07
C LEU A 53 3.04 3.48 -2.24
N GLU A 54 3.96 4.19 -2.87
CA GLU A 54 4.64 5.36 -2.31
C GLU A 54 4.40 6.57 -3.21
N ILE A 55 4.44 7.75 -2.61
CA ILE A 55 4.40 9.05 -3.29
C ILE A 55 5.66 9.83 -2.95
N LYS A 56 6.26 10.48 -3.92
CA LYS A 56 7.42 11.36 -3.68
C LYS A 56 6.92 12.68 -3.09
N LYS A 57 7.53 13.14 -2.01
CA LYS A 57 7.33 14.49 -1.49
C LYS A 57 7.82 15.49 -2.54
N ASP A 58 6.95 16.41 -2.93
CA ASP A 58 7.34 17.53 -3.79
C ASP A 58 8.41 18.38 -3.10
N ASP A 59 9.42 18.79 -3.86
CA ASP A 59 10.55 19.60 -3.39
C ASP A 59 10.11 21.03 -3.03
N LYS A 60 8.92 21.47 -3.46
CA LYS A 60 8.34 22.75 -3.06
C LYS A 60 7.99 22.84 -1.57
N PHE A 61 7.83 21.70 -0.90
CA PHE A 61 7.55 21.66 0.54
C PHE A 61 8.85 21.53 1.32
N GLY A 62 9.03 22.39 2.33
CA GLY A 62 10.25 22.40 3.14
C GLY A 62 10.44 21.13 3.94
N ASP A 63 9.34 20.53 4.44
CA ASP A 63 9.37 19.30 5.22
C ASP A 63 8.15 18.39 5.00
N PHE A 64 8.15 17.23 5.66
CA PHE A 64 7.04 16.28 5.61
C PHE A 64 5.74 16.86 6.20
N ASN A 65 5.80 17.67 7.25
CA ASN A 65 4.61 18.18 7.92
C ASN A 65 3.84 19.13 7.02
N GLU A 66 4.56 20.02 6.33
CA GLU A 66 3.98 20.95 5.35
C GLU A 66 3.29 20.18 4.21
N TRP A 67 4.01 19.21 3.61
CA TRP A 67 3.47 18.32 2.59
C TRP A 67 2.24 17.56 3.11
N PHE A 68 2.30 17.02 4.33
CA PHE A 68 1.24 16.19 4.89
C PHE A 68 -0.02 17.01 5.18
N ILE A 69 0.11 18.24 5.68
CA ILE A 69 -1.02 19.16 5.88
C ILE A 69 -1.71 19.43 4.54
N TYR A 70 -0.94 19.75 3.50
CA TYR A 70 -1.47 19.94 2.15
C TYR A 70 -2.19 18.69 1.65
N PHE A 71 -1.52 17.53 1.71
CA PHE A 71 -2.05 16.25 1.26
C PHE A 71 -3.34 15.88 1.99
N LYS A 72 -3.35 15.98 3.33
CA LYS A 72 -4.51 15.67 4.19
C LYS A 72 -5.72 16.52 3.81
N ASN A 73 -5.54 17.82 3.63
CA ASN A 73 -6.63 18.75 3.30
C ASN A 73 -7.25 18.42 1.92
N LYS A 74 -6.44 17.95 0.97
CA LYS A 74 -6.92 17.51 -0.34
C LYS A 74 -7.51 16.10 -0.33
N TRP A 75 -6.97 15.20 0.48
CA TRP A 75 -7.40 13.81 0.60
C TRP A 75 -8.75 13.67 1.31
N VAL A 76 -8.95 14.40 2.42
CA VAL A 76 -10.20 14.42 3.21
C VAL A 76 -11.20 15.39 2.57
N ASN A 77 -11.56 15.12 1.32
CA ASN A 77 -12.55 15.88 0.59
C ASN A 77 -13.85 15.05 0.46
N HIS A 78 -14.98 15.64 0.86
CA HIS A 78 -16.30 15.00 0.85
C HIS A 78 -16.77 14.52 -0.54
N ARG A 79 -16.14 14.99 -1.61
CA ARG A 79 -16.41 14.53 -2.98
C ARG A 79 -15.96 13.10 -3.24
N PHE A 80 -15.09 12.52 -2.41
CA PHE A 80 -14.59 11.15 -2.61
C PHE A 80 -15.37 10.13 -1.79
N HIS A 81 -15.94 9.14 -2.46
CA HIS A 81 -16.75 8.10 -1.83
C HIS A 81 -15.93 6.83 -1.57
N ASN A 82 -16.13 6.25 -0.38
CA ASN A 82 -15.58 4.95 0.00
C ASN A 82 -14.04 4.84 -0.13
N THR A 83 -13.29 5.90 0.15
CA THR A 83 -11.83 5.84 0.13
C THR A 83 -11.24 5.44 1.49
N PRO A 84 -10.10 4.73 1.51
CA PRO A 84 -9.35 4.49 2.73
C PRO A 84 -9.00 5.78 3.48
N ARG A 85 -8.93 5.70 4.82
CA ARG A 85 -8.75 6.85 5.71
C ARG A 85 -7.27 7.05 6.08
N LEU A 86 -6.95 8.23 6.57
CA LEU A 86 -5.64 8.53 7.15
C LEU A 86 -5.43 7.76 8.47
N ARG A 87 -4.22 7.20 8.66
CA ARG A 87 -3.83 6.45 9.87
C ARG A 87 -3.00 7.35 10.79
N LYS A 88 -3.65 8.00 11.76
CA LYS A 88 -3.00 8.94 12.72
C LYS A 88 -1.72 8.37 13.34
N LYS A 89 -1.80 7.16 13.91
CA LYS A 89 -0.64 6.48 14.53
C LYS A 89 0.51 6.26 13.54
N SER A 90 0.21 6.02 12.26
CA SER A 90 1.27 5.82 11.26
C SER A 90 1.99 7.12 10.92
N ILE A 91 1.28 8.25 10.90
CA ILE A 91 1.86 9.57 10.64
C ILE A 91 2.85 9.97 11.75
N GLU A 92 2.49 9.72 13.02
CA GLU A 92 3.35 10.02 14.18
C GLU A 92 4.63 9.19 14.22
N ASN A 93 4.59 7.98 13.66
CA ASN A 93 5.72 7.04 13.68
C ASN A 93 6.44 6.95 12.34
N LEU A 94 6.07 7.79 11.37
CA LEU A 94 6.65 7.72 10.03
C LEU A 94 8.10 8.21 10.06
N LYS A 95 9.01 7.33 9.67
CA LYS A 95 10.38 7.72 9.33
C LYS A 95 10.40 7.94 7.82
N VAL A 96 10.44 9.19 7.40
CA VAL A 96 10.55 9.53 5.97
C VAL A 96 12.00 9.29 5.57
N ASP A 97 12.18 8.37 4.63
CA ASP A 97 13.46 8.08 4.00
C ASP A 97 13.37 8.49 2.52
N ASP A 98 14.42 9.12 2.00
CA ASP A 98 14.57 9.47 0.58
C ASP A 98 13.41 10.24 -0.09
N ASN A 99 12.68 11.07 0.67
CA ASN A 99 11.48 11.80 0.21
C ASN A 99 10.33 10.90 -0.30
N TRP A 100 10.39 9.58 -0.11
CA TRP A 100 9.31 8.68 -0.51
C TRP A 100 8.42 8.34 0.68
N ILE A 101 7.14 8.67 0.55
CA ILE A 101 6.17 8.54 1.62
C ILE A 101 5.32 7.30 1.34
N PRO A 102 5.32 6.28 2.22
CA PRO A 102 4.47 5.11 2.06
C PRO A 102 3.02 5.52 2.25
N ILE A 103 2.23 5.45 1.18
CA ILE A 103 0.81 5.82 1.24
C ILE A 103 -0.05 4.62 1.58
N TYR A 104 0.18 3.47 0.99
CA TYR A 104 -0.74 2.34 1.13
C TYR A 104 -0.02 1.01 0.94
N ILE A 105 -0.34 0.06 1.80
CA ILE A 105 0.04 -1.35 1.63
C ILE A 105 -1.23 -2.17 1.50
N GLY A 106 -1.24 -3.09 0.54
CA GLY A 106 -2.32 -4.03 0.38
C GLY A 106 -1.82 -5.39 -0.11
N LYS A 107 -2.72 -6.37 -0.07
CA LYS A 107 -2.48 -7.73 -0.57
C LYS A 107 -3.49 -8.11 -1.64
N SER A 108 -3.10 -8.97 -2.57
CA SER A 108 -4.01 -9.48 -3.58
C SER A 108 -3.57 -10.84 -4.13
N LYS A 109 -4.54 -11.66 -4.54
CA LYS A 109 -4.27 -12.87 -5.35
C LYS A 109 -3.87 -12.52 -6.79
N ASN A 110 -4.12 -11.27 -7.22
CA ASN A 110 -3.62 -10.66 -8.45
C ASN A 110 -3.24 -9.20 -8.14
N VAL A 111 -1.94 -8.98 -7.94
CA VAL A 111 -1.38 -7.68 -7.54
C VAL A 111 -1.60 -6.61 -8.60
N GLY A 112 -1.28 -6.90 -9.87
CA GLY A 112 -1.45 -5.98 -11.00
C GLY A 112 -2.88 -5.43 -11.08
N LYS A 113 -3.87 -6.31 -11.18
CA LYS A 113 -5.30 -5.92 -11.24
C LYS A 113 -5.72 -5.06 -10.06
N ARG A 114 -5.19 -5.37 -8.86
CA ARG A 114 -5.54 -4.61 -7.66
C ARG A 114 -4.93 -3.21 -7.70
N ILE A 115 -3.68 -3.06 -8.12
CA ILE A 115 -3.04 -1.76 -8.29
C ILE A 115 -3.77 -0.95 -9.37
N THR A 116 -4.13 -1.54 -10.51
CA THR A 116 -4.98 -0.91 -11.55
C THR A 116 -6.25 -0.31 -10.96
N GLN A 117 -6.94 -1.04 -10.06
CA GLN A 117 -8.11 -0.49 -9.36
C GLN A 117 -7.75 0.70 -8.45
N HIS A 118 -6.59 0.67 -7.79
CA HIS A 118 -6.13 1.81 -7.00
C HIS A 118 -5.83 3.03 -7.87
N LEU A 119 -5.26 2.85 -9.06
CA LEU A 119 -4.89 3.92 -9.98
C LEU A 119 -6.14 4.50 -10.68
N PHE A 120 -6.94 3.66 -11.35
CA PHE A 120 -7.87 4.10 -12.40
C PHE A 120 -9.36 3.88 -12.10
N LEU A 121 -9.72 3.27 -10.96
CA LEU A 121 -11.13 3.04 -10.66
C LEU A 121 -11.85 4.37 -10.41
N GLU A 122 -13.02 4.53 -11.03
CA GLU A 122 -13.88 5.71 -10.89
C GLU A 122 -14.34 5.96 -9.44
N ASN A 123 -14.58 7.23 -9.12
CA ASN A 123 -14.97 7.68 -7.79
C ASN A 123 -16.30 7.08 -7.29
N ASP A 124 -17.24 6.85 -8.19
CA ASP A 124 -18.60 6.34 -7.91
C ASP A 124 -18.62 4.86 -7.49
N LYS A 125 -17.57 4.09 -7.79
CA LYS A 125 -17.56 2.65 -7.51
C LYS A 125 -17.53 2.36 -6.00
N PRO A 126 -18.30 1.38 -5.49
CA PRO A 126 -18.45 1.13 -4.06
C PRO A 126 -17.26 0.40 -3.41
N THR A 127 -16.06 0.47 -3.98
CA THR A 127 -14.88 -0.24 -3.46
C THR A 127 -13.98 0.68 -2.64
N TYR A 128 -13.22 0.10 -1.72
CA TYR A 128 -12.18 0.78 -0.94
C TYR A 128 -10.85 0.93 -1.69
N ALA A 129 -10.88 1.02 -3.02
CA ALA A 129 -9.70 1.41 -3.78
C ALA A 129 -9.31 2.88 -3.46
N LEU A 130 -8.07 3.25 -3.76
CA LEU A 130 -7.57 4.61 -3.53
C LEU A 130 -8.15 5.58 -4.57
N LYS A 131 -8.37 5.10 -5.81
CA LYS A 131 -8.95 5.85 -6.92
C LYS A 131 -8.13 7.10 -7.21
N LEU A 132 -6.83 6.92 -7.44
CA LEU A 132 -5.85 8.01 -7.48
C LEU A 132 -6.13 8.98 -8.64
N GLU A 133 -6.42 8.49 -9.84
CA GLU A 133 -6.71 9.33 -11.01
C GLU A 133 -7.93 10.24 -10.79
N SER A 134 -8.92 9.80 -10.01
CA SER A 134 -10.08 10.65 -9.67
C SER A 134 -9.70 11.87 -8.81
N LYS A 135 -8.53 11.85 -8.16
CA LYS A 135 -8.03 12.89 -7.28
C LYS A 135 -7.07 13.79 -8.06
N LYS A 136 -7.62 14.69 -8.87
CA LYS A 136 -6.88 15.61 -9.76
C LYS A 136 -5.67 16.34 -9.15
N PHE A 137 -5.62 16.53 -7.84
CA PHE A 137 -4.46 17.14 -7.17
C PHE A 137 -3.22 16.23 -7.16
N LEU A 138 -3.36 14.94 -7.47
CA LEU A 138 -2.29 13.94 -7.51
C LEU A 138 -1.72 13.73 -8.92
N ASN A 139 -2.33 14.32 -9.94
CA ASN A 139 -2.02 14.07 -11.35
C ASN A 139 -0.53 14.26 -11.71
N ASN A 140 0.09 15.28 -11.13
CA ASN A 140 1.51 15.59 -11.34
C ASN A 140 2.44 15.00 -10.26
N GLU A 141 1.90 14.22 -9.33
CA GLU A 141 2.69 13.62 -8.27
C GLU A 141 3.36 12.34 -8.78
N LYS A 142 4.60 12.12 -8.33
CA LYS A 142 5.39 10.94 -8.70
C LYS A 142 5.07 9.78 -7.74
N PHE A 143 4.66 8.65 -8.30
CA PHE A 143 4.38 7.42 -7.56
C PHE A 143 5.43 6.36 -7.82
N ARG A 144 5.58 5.47 -6.84
CA ARG A 144 6.38 4.26 -6.94
C ARG A 144 5.57 3.06 -6.48
N VAL A 145 5.64 1.99 -7.25
CA VAL A 145 5.07 0.69 -6.93
C VAL A 145 6.20 -0.24 -6.55
N LYS A 146 6.06 -0.86 -5.38
CA LYS A 146 6.89 -1.98 -4.97
C LYS A 146 6.05 -3.20 -4.65
N THR A 147 6.60 -4.39 -4.84
CA THR A 147 5.88 -5.65 -4.58
C THR A 147 6.75 -6.69 -3.89
N ILE A 148 6.06 -7.65 -3.27
CA ILE A 148 6.62 -8.91 -2.79
C ILE A 148 5.74 -10.02 -3.36
N LYS A 149 6.30 -10.82 -4.27
CA LYS A 149 5.64 -12.01 -4.80
C LYS A 149 5.62 -13.10 -3.73
N LEU A 150 4.45 -13.70 -3.49
CA LEU A 150 4.26 -14.73 -2.47
C LEU A 150 3.62 -15.98 -3.08
N GLU A 151 4.43 -17.02 -3.23
CA GLU A 151 4.01 -18.33 -3.73
C GLU A 151 3.65 -19.25 -2.57
N VAL A 152 2.48 -19.02 -1.99
CA VAL A 152 1.98 -19.80 -0.85
C VAL A 152 0.64 -20.45 -1.16
N GLU A 153 0.45 -21.69 -0.70
CA GLU A 153 -0.81 -22.42 -0.82
C GLU A 153 -1.88 -21.85 0.14
N ASN A 154 -1.51 -21.68 1.40
CA ASN A 154 -2.38 -21.16 2.47
C ASN A 154 -2.44 -19.63 2.47
N TYR A 155 -2.72 -19.03 1.30
CA TYR A 155 -2.69 -17.58 1.08
C TYR A 155 -3.57 -16.82 2.09
N ASP A 156 -4.78 -17.32 2.34
CA ASP A 156 -5.77 -16.64 3.17
C ASP A 156 -5.41 -16.67 4.67
N GLN A 157 -4.47 -17.52 5.07
CA GLN A 157 -3.94 -17.62 6.44
C GLN A 157 -2.59 -16.88 6.57
N ILE A 158 -1.69 -17.03 5.60
CA ILE A 158 -0.31 -16.53 5.68
C ILE A 158 -0.21 -15.05 5.29
N VAL A 159 -0.73 -14.68 4.12
CA VAL A 159 -0.56 -13.32 3.57
C VAL A 159 -1.22 -12.22 4.41
N PRO A 160 -2.37 -12.41 5.11
CA PRO A 160 -2.83 -11.43 6.09
C PRO A 160 -1.81 -11.12 7.18
N VAL A 161 -1.09 -12.12 7.68
CA VAL A 161 -0.07 -11.93 8.73
C VAL A 161 1.09 -11.12 8.18
N ILE A 162 1.57 -11.47 6.98
CA ILE A 162 2.63 -10.75 6.28
C ILE A 162 2.25 -9.28 6.07
N GLU A 163 1.07 -9.00 5.49
CA GLU A 163 0.60 -7.63 5.22
C GLU A 163 0.49 -6.79 6.50
N ASN A 164 -0.03 -7.39 7.59
CA ASN A 164 -0.17 -6.69 8.86
C ASN A 164 1.18 -6.34 9.49
N GLU A 165 2.12 -7.29 9.53
CA GLU A 165 3.47 -7.04 10.06
C GLU A 165 4.22 -5.99 9.22
N LEU A 166 4.10 -6.04 7.88
CA LEU A 166 4.65 -5.02 6.99
C LEU A 166 4.03 -3.63 7.24
N ARG A 167 2.72 -3.56 7.50
CA ARG A 167 2.04 -2.30 7.83
C ARG A 167 2.45 -1.69 9.15
N ASN A 168 2.82 -2.53 10.13
CA ASN A 168 3.32 -2.07 11.42
C ASN A 168 4.77 -1.59 11.30
N ARG A 169 5.57 -2.25 10.45
CA ARG A 169 6.95 -1.87 10.17
C ARG A 169 7.07 -0.58 9.35
N ILE A 170 6.31 -0.47 8.26
CA ILE A 170 6.45 0.61 7.25
C ILE A 170 5.58 1.82 7.56
N ASN A 171 4.48 1.64 8.31
CA ASN A 171 3.56 2.72 8.69
C ASN A 171 2.99 3.52 7.51
N PRO A 172 2.28 2.88 6.54
CA PRO A 172 1.64 3.64 5.47
C PRO A 172 0.59 4.60 6.01
N ILE A 173 0.55 5.82 5.47
CA ILE A 173 -0.29 6.92 6.00
C ILE A 173 -1.78 6.76 5.68
N ILE A 174 -2.14 5.91 4.70
CA ILE A 174 -3.51 5.60 4.31
C ILE A 174 -3.80 4.10 4.53
N GLY A 175 -4.99 3.79 5.03
CA GLY A 175 -5.46 2.41 5.14
C GLY A 175 -6.90 2.30 5.60
N LYS A 176 -7.42 1.08 5.57
CA LYS A 176 -8.66 0.75 6.28
C LYS A 176 -8.33 0.60 7.77
N GLN A 177 -9.13 1.25 8.63
CA GLN A 177 -9.15 0.99 10.08
C GLN A 177 -9.74 -0.38 10.33
#